data_AF-A0A2X0R6Z5-F1
#
_entry.id   AF-A0A2X0R6Z5-F1
#
_cell.length_a   1.000
_cell.length_b   1.000
_cell.length_c   1.000
_cell.angle_alpha   90.00
_cell.angle_beta   90.00
_cell.angle_gamma   90.00
#
_symmetry.space_group_name_H-M   'P 1'
#
loop_
_entity.id
_entity.type
_entity.pdbx_description
1 polymer ?
#
loop_
_entity_poly.entity_id
_entity_poly.type
_entity_poly.pdbx_seq_one_letter_code
_entity_poly.pdbx_strand_id
1 'polypeptide(L)' 'MLAELTSKAAVQQCLFSATIRMDQTESRMAALDGINRKMGKNTLRYASEGVTQNWKMRSGNKSPCYTTSWKEIAVARC' A
#
# COMPACT_ATOMS: atom_id res chain seq x y z
N MET A 1 5.76 -13.13 3.83
CA MET A 1 6.54 -12.80 5.02
C MET A 1 6.09 -11.42 5.50
N LEU A 2 5.42 -11.35 6.66
CA LEU A 2 4.97 -10.11 7.33
C LEU A 2 5.86 -9.84 8.56
N ALA A 3 7.17 -10.02 8.43
CA ALA A 3 8.10 -10.03 9.57
C ALA A 3 8.43 -8.62 10.10
N GLU A 4 8.00 -7.55 9.43
CA GLU A 4 8.34 -6.17 9.76
C GLU A 4 7.12 -5.31 10.10
N LEU A 5 5.99 -5.93 10.45
CA LEU A 5 4.88 -5.18 11.01
C LEU A 5 5.29 -4.65 12.38
N THR A 6 5.60 -3.36 12.42
CA THR A 6 5.92 -2.64 13.64
C THR A 6 4.69 -1.93 14.19
N SER A 7 4.73 -1.58 15.48
CA SER A 7 3.63 -0.85 16.10
C SER A 7 3.45 0.53 15.44
N LYS A 8 2.22 1.05 15.42
CA LYS A 8 1.97 2.43 14.95
C LYS A 8 2.81 3.48 15.70
N ALA A 9 3.19 3.19 16.93
CA ALA A 9 4.06 4.04 17.74
C ALA A 9 5.51 4.06 17.26
N ALA A 10 5.97 3.03 16.55
CA ALA A 10 7.28 2.96 15.94
C ALA A 10 7.30 3.75 14.62
N VAL A 11 7.29 5.07 14.74
CA VAL A 11 7.44 6.00 13.63
C VAL A 11 8.92 6.24 13.34
N GLN A 12 9.28 6.39 12.06
CA GLN A 12 10.63 6.80 11.68
C GLN A 12 10.88 8.22 12.20
N GLN A 13 11.81 8.35 13.13
CA GLN A 13 12.24 9.64 13.66
C GLN A 13 13.09 10.38 12.61
N CYS A 14 12.95 11.70 12.54
CA CYS A 14 13.82 12.50 11.67
C CYS A 14 14.97 13.05 12.50
N LEU A 15 16.20 12.89 11.99
CA LEU A 15 17.43 13.38 12.62
C LEU A 15 17.38 14.89 12.93
N PHE A 16 16.59 15.64 12.16
CA PHE A 16 16.51 17.10 12.23
C PHE A 16 15.21 17.64 12.87
N SER A 17 14.27 16.77 13.30
CA SER A 17 13.02 17.24 13.91
C SER A 17 12.92 16.79 15.36
N ALA A 18 12.97 17.74 16.30
CA ALA A 18 12.87 17.47 17.74
C ALA A 18 11.46 17.04 18.19
N THR A 19 10.43 17.18 17.36
CA THR A 19 9.05 16.81 17.70
C THR A 19 8.28 16.46 16.44
N ILE A 20 8.06 15.16 16.18
CA ILE A 20 7.12 14.74 15.14
C ILE A 20 5.70 15.07 15.63
N ARG A 21 5.06 16.04 14.99
CA ARG A 21 3.65 16.39 15.20
C ARG A 21 2.76 15.28 14.61
N MET A 22 2.31 14.37 15.47
CA MET A 22 1.53 13.19 15.06
C MET A 22 0.17 13.56 14.46
N ASP A 23 -0.44 14.66 14.91
CA ASP A 23 -1.71 15.20 14.40
C ASP A 23 -1.64 15.58 12.91
N GLN A 24 -0.57 16.24 12.50
CA GLN A 24 -0.34 16.62 11.10
C GLN A 24 0.00 15.41 10.23
N THR A 25 0.50 14.34 10.83
CA THR A 25 0.87 13.11 10.10
C THR A 25 -0.36 12.31 9.73
N GLU A 26 -1.34 12.17 10.63
CA GLU A 26 -2.58 11.43 10.36
C GLU A 26 -3.41 12.08 9.25
N SER A 27 -3.57 13.40 9.27
CA SER A 27 -4.30 14.12 8.22
C SER A 27 -3.66 13.98 6.84
N ARG A 28 -2.32 14.03 6.77
CA ARG A 28 -1.57 13.80 5.53
C ARG A 28 -1.71 12.37 5.01
N MET A 29 -1.61 11.37 5.90
CA MET A 29 -1.82 9.97 5.54
C MET A 29 -3.23 9.71 5.00
N ALA A 30 -4.26 10.28 5.65
CA ALA A 30 -5.64 10.17 5.20
C ALA A 30 -5.86 10.80 3.81
N ALA A 31 -5.23 11.95 3.55
CA ALA A 31 -5.27 12.58 2.22
C ALA A 31 -4.59 11.71 1.16
N LEU A 32 -3.44 11.14 1.49
CA LEU A 32 -2.69 10.20 0.64
C LEU A 32 -3.54 8.99 0.25
N ASP A 33 -4.17 8.36 1.23
CA ASP A 33 -5.07 7.21 1.04
C ASP A 33 -6.31 7.59 0.23
N GLY A 34 -6.86 8.78 0.45
CA GLY A 34 -7.99 9.31 -0.32
C GLY A 34 -7.66 9.46 -1.80
N ILE A 35 -6.48 10.00 -2.13
CA ILE A 35 -6.00 10.14 -3.51
C ILE A 35 -5.78 8.77 -4.14
N ASN A 36 -5.08 7.87 -3.45
CA ASN A 36 -4.81 6.51 -3.94
C ASN A 36 -6.10 5.67 -4.11
N ARG A 37 -7.16 5.94 -3.34
CA ARG A 37 -8.46 5.29 -3.55
C ARG A 37 -9.15 5.77 -4.83
N LYS A 38 -9.03 7.06 -5.17
CA LYS A 38 -9.66 7.66 -6.35
C LYS A 38 -8.88 7.41 -7.64
N MET A 39 -7.56 7.53 -7.59
CA MET A 39 -6.68 7.50 -8.77
C MET A 39 -5.96 6.16 -8.98
N GLY A 40 -6.30 5.15 -8.17
CA GLY A 40 -5.63 3.84 -8.21
C GLY A 40 -4.53 3.71 -7.16
N LYS A 41 -4.31 2.46 -6.73
CA LYS A 41 -3.32 2.14 -5.70
C LYS A 41 -1.92 2.52 -6.16
N ASN A 42 -1.12 3.09 -5.25
CA ASN A 42 0.29 3.45 -5.46
C ASN A 42 0.53 4.59 -6.47
N THR A 43 -0.50 5.41 -6.73
CA THR A 43 -0.42 6.60 -7.59
C THR A 43 0.35 7.73 -6.91
N LEU A 44 0.06 8.00 -5.64
CA LEU A 44 0.86 8.88 -4.79
C LEU A 44 1.63 8.05 -3.76
N ARG A 45 2.89 8.38 -3.56
CA ARG A 45 3.84 7.59 -2.77
C ARG A 45 4.93 8.47 -2.16
N TYR A 46 5.62 7.97 -1.13
CA TYR A 46 6.68 8.74 -0.48
C TYR A 46 7.95 8.76 -1.32
N ALA A 47 8.60 9.92 -1.45
CA ALA A 47 9.87 10.01 -2.18
C ALA A 47 10.96 9.11 -1.56
N SER A 48 10.92 8.91 -0.24
CA SER A 48 11.86 8.06 0.49
C SER A 48 11.73 6.56 0.19
N GLU A 49 10.59 6.10 -0.37
CA GLU A 49 10.42 4.69 -0.71
C GLU A 49 11.17 4.27 -1.99
N GLY A 50 11.73 5.25 -2.71
CA GLY A 50 12.45 5.06 -3.96
C GLY A 50 11.53 4.84 -5.18
N VAL A 51 12.06 5.14 -6.37
CA VAL A 51 11.32 4.99 -7.64
C VAL A 51 11.22 3.52 -8.04
N THR A 52 12.31 2.77 -7.85
CA THR A 52 12.39 1.35 -8.23
C THR A 52 12.22 0.46 -7.01
N GLN A 53 11.10 -0.23 -6.94
CA GLN A 53 10.78 -1.16 -5.84
C GLN A 53 11.04 -2.59 -6.27
N ASN A 54 12.28 -3.06 -6.13
CA ASN A 54 12.65 -4.44 -6.48
C ASN A 54 11.91 -5.49 -5.64
N TRP A 55 11.44 -5.09 -4.46
CA TRP A 55 10.65 -5.88 -3.52
C TRP A 55 9.13 -5.82 -3.79
N LYS A 56 8.69 -5.09 -4.83
CA LYS A 56 7.26 -5.04 -5.18
C LYS A 56 6.77 -6.44 -5.55
N MET A 57 5.60 -6.81 -5.03
CA MET A 57 4.96 -8.09 -5.35
C MET A 57 4.78 -8.24 -6.86
N ARG A 58 5.32 -9.33 -7.41
CA ARG A 58 5.18 -9.71 -8.83
C ARG A 58 4.04 -10.72 -8.96
N SER A 59 2.81 -10.25 -9.21
CA SER A 59 1.62 -11.09 -9.37
C SER A 59 1.25 -11.37 -10.83
N GLY A 60 2.23 -11.34 -11.74
CA GLY A 60 1.99 -11.51 -13.19
C GLY A 60 1.48 -12.89 -13.59
N ASN A 61 1.71 -13.92 -12.77
CA ASN A 61 1.24 -15.28 -12.99
C ASN A 61 0.14 -15.69 -12.00
N LYS A 62 -0.72 -14.74 -11.62
CA LYS A 62 -1.81 -14.99 -10.68
C LYS A 62 -2.92 -15.77 -11.40
N SER A 63 -3.32 -16.92 -10.84
CA SER A 63 -4.49 -17.66 -11.29
C SER A 63 -5.78 -16.86 -11.07
N PRO A 64 -6.87 -17.13 -11.82
CA PRO A 64 -8.13 -16.46 -11.58
C PRO A 64 -8.64 -16.70 -10.14
N CYS A 65 -9.33 -15.71 -9.59
CA CYS A 65 -9.88 -15.69 -8.24
C CYS A 65 -11.16 -16.52 -8.12
N TYR A 66 -11.08 -17.83 -8.35
CA TYR A 66 -12.26 -18.72 -8.37
C TYR A 66 -13.11 -18.70 -7.10
N THR A 67 -12.52 -18.47 -5.94
CA THR A 67 -13.22 -18.50 -4.64
C THR A 67 -13.58 -17.12 -4.09
N THR A 68 -13.01 -16.05 -4.66
CA THR A 68 -13.14 -14.69 -4.11
C THR A 68 -13.75 -13.69 -5.10
N SER A 69 -13.94 -14.08 -6.36
CA SER A 69 -14.49 -13.23 -7.42
C SER A 69 -15.42 -14.03 -8.33
N TRP A 70 -16.74 -13.77 -8.23
CA TRP A 70 -17.75 -14.41 -9.07
C TRP A 70 -17.53 -14.20 -10.58
N LYS A 71 -16.88 -13.09 -10.95
CA LYS A 71 -16.57 -12.74 -12.35
C LYS A 71 -15.45 -13.59 -12.95
N GLU A 72 -14.68 -14.28 -12.12
CA GLU A 72 -13.52 -15.06 -12.54
C GLU A 72 -13.77 -16.58 -12.47
N ILE A 73 -15.01 -16.99 -12.19
CA ILE A 73 -15.43 -18.40 -12.20
C ILE A 73 -15.45 -18.92 -13.63
N ALA A 74 -14.93 -20.13 -13.83
CA ALA A 74 -14.94 -20.79 -15.13
C ALA A 74 -16.37 -21.02 -15.62
N VAL A 75 -16.64 -20.60 -16.87
CA VAL A 75 -17.95 -20.80 -17.52
C VAL A 75 -17.86 -22.02 -18.41
N ALA A 76 -18.68 -23.04 -18.14
CA ALA A 76 -18.85 -24.18 -19.03
C ALA A 76 -19.66 -23.73 -20.27
N ARG A 77 -19.16 -24.04 -21.46
CA ARG A 77 -19.90 -23.88 -22.72
C ARG A 77 -20.17 -25.27 -23.28
N CYS A 78 -21.43 -25.52 -23.64
CA CYS A 78 -21.86 -26.71 -24.36
C CYS A 78 -21.71 -26.53 -25.86
#